data_AF-A0A8T5MYS4-F1
#
_entry.id   AF-A0A8T5MYS4-F1
#
_cell.length_a   1.000
_cell.length_b   1.000
_cell.length_c   1.000
_cell.angle_alpha   90.00
_cell.angle_beta   90.00
_cell.angle_gamma   90.00
#
_symmetry.space_group_name_H-M   'P 1'
#
loop_
_entity.id
_entity.type
_entity.pdbx_description
1 polymer ?
#
loop_
_entity_poly.entity_id
_entity_poly.type
_entity_poly.pdbx_seq_one_letter_code
_entity_poly.pdbx_strand_id
1 'polypeptide(L)'
;MHWADVIANNLKKKSGEHIIATGITPSGPIHVGNMREVLTGDAVLRALKNAGANAKLLYVGDTFDQLRKVYPFLSKEYEEYVGMPLSEIRCPCGSHKSYAEHFLLPLLNALDALGVEHETLLTHEMYKKGMYSESIKTVLESREKIKTILEEVSKRKLPKDWFPYNPKCSKCKKFKTISTKYEYPYVHYKCECGNEGKADIRKDDGK
;
A
#
# COMPACT_ATOMS: atom_id res chain seq x y z
N MET A 1 -9.15 33.91 2.46
CA MET A 1 -9.64 32.53 2.35
C MET A 1 -8.59 31.75 1.58
N HIS A 2 -7.93 30.80 2.25
CA HIS A 2 -6.87 29.96 1.68
C HIS A 2 -7.50 28.76 0.94
N TRP A 3 -6.78 28.10 0.03
CA TRP A 3 -7.32 26.98 -0.75
C TRP A 3 -7.79 25.81 0.14
N ALA A 4 -7.11 25.58 1.26
CA ALA A 4 -7.48 24.55 2.23
C ALA A 4 -8.83 24.86 2.90
N ASP A 5 -9.14 26.14 3.15
CA ASP A 5 -10.43 26.56 3.71
C ASP A 5 -11.57 26.27 2.73
N VAL A 6 -11.34 26.47 1.42
CA VAL A 6 -12.32 26.18 0.38
C VAL A 6 -12.63 24.67 0.35
N ILE A 7 -11.61 23.82 0.47
CA ILE A 7 -11.79 22.37 0.54
C ILE A 7 -12.55 21.98 1.83
N ALA A 8 -12.13 22.51 2.98
CA ALA A 8 -12.76 22.22 4.27
C ALA A 8 -14.25 22.62 4.28
N ASN A 9 -14.58 23.81 3.75
CA ASN A 9 -15.96 24.28 3.64
C ASN A 9 -16.84 23.37 2.76
N ASN A 10 -16.27 22.80 1.71
CA ASN A 10 -16.98 21.83 0.88
C ASN A 10 -17.16 20.49 1.59
N LEU A 11 -16.14 20.01 2.30
CA LEU A 11 -16.19 18.74 3.03
C LEU A 11 -17.19 18.79 4.19
N LYS A 12 -17.28 19.91 4.91
CA LYS A 12 -18.23 20.14 6.02
C LYS A 12 -19.71 20.03 5.63
N LYS A 13 -20.03 20.06 4.34
CA LYS A 13 -21.40 19.78 3.87
C LYS A 13 -21.81 18.33 4.15
N LYS A 14 -20.85 17.44 4.42
CA LYS A 14 -21.06 16.07 4.86
C LYS A 14 -20.88 16.00 6.38
N SER A 15 -21.78 15.30 7.06
CA SER A 15 -21.67 15.02 8.49
C SER A 15 -20.73 13.85 8.78
N GLY A 16 -20.29 13.74 10.02
CA GLY A 16 -19.43 12.66 10.51
C GLY A 16 -17.96 13.06 10.65
N GLU A 17 -17.13 12.07 10.98
CA GLU A 17 -15.68 12.24 11.01
C GLU A 17 -15.11 12.27 9.59
N HIS A 18 -14.22 13.23 9.32
CA HIS A 18 -13.49 13.30 8.07
C HIS A 18 -12.14 12.58 8.19
N ILE A 19 -11.95 11.55 7.39
CA ILE A 19 -10.68 10.83 7.29
C ILE A 19 -9.95 11.33 6.05
N ILE A 20 -8.79 11.95 6.26
CA ILE A 20 -7.86 12.33 5.20
C ILE A 20 -6.80 11.24 5.14
N ALA A 21 -6.55 10.66 3.97
CA ALA A 21 -5.56 9.60 3.80
C ALA A 21 -4.49 10.04 2.81
N THR A 22 -3.24 9.76 3.16
CA THR A 22 -2.05 9.96 2.34
C THR A 22 -1.23 8.67 2.40
N GLY A 23 -0.35 8.41 1.42
CA GLY A 23 0.42 7.17 1.44
C GLY A 23 1.55 7.10 0.45
N ILE A 24 2.60 6.37 0.82
CA ILE A 24 3.81 6.21 0.01
C ILE A 24 4.34 4.79 0.15
N THR A 25 4.82 4.22 -0.96
CA THR A 25 5.66 3.03 -0.97
C THR A 25 7.11 3.38 -0.56
N PRO A 26 7.66 2.86 0.56
CA PRO A 26 9.02 3.12 1.00
C PRO A 26 10.05 2.28 0.20
N SER A 27 10.03 2.42 -1.13
CA SER A 27 10.85 1.66 -2.07
C SER A 27 12.27 2.21 -2.24
N GLY A 28 12.60 3.32 -1.58
CA GLY A 28 13.89 4.01 -1.65
C GLY A 28 13.85 5.34 -0.91
N PRO A 29 14.89 6.18 -1.03
CA PRO A 29 14.92 7.49 -0.37
C PRO A 29 13.69 8.34 -0.71
N ILE A 30 12.98 8.78 0.33
CA ILE A 30 11.78 9.61 0.18
C ILE A 30 12.21 11.07 0.07
N HIS A 31 11.79 11.76 -0.99
CA HIS A 31 12.15 13.15 -1.25
C HIS A 31 11.03 14.13 -0.87
N VAL A 32 11.35 15.43 -0.86
CA VAL A 32 10.39 16.51 -0.51
C VAL A 32 9.09 16.48 -1.33
N GLY A 33 9.16 16.03 -2.59
CA GLY A 33 7.96 15.84 -3.42
C GLY A 33 6.93 14.88 -2.84
N ASN A 34 7.35 13.79 -2.17
CA ASN A 34 6.45 12.88 -1.49
C ASN A 34 5.83 13.54 -0.24
N MET A 35 6.63 14.33 0.48
CA MET A 35 6.19 15.05 1.67
C MET A 35 5.07 16.05 1.35
N ARG A 36 5.04 16.60 0.11
CA ARG A 36 3.97 17.49 -0.35
C ARG A 36 2.58 16.86 -0.23
N GLU A 37 2.44 15.55 -0.48
CA GLU A 37 1.15 14.87 -0.33
C GLU A 37 0.67 14.94 1.13
N VAL A 38 1.55 14.59 2.07
CA VAL A 38 1.25 14.61 3.50
C VAL A 38 0.95 16.02 4.00
N LEU A 39 1.75 17.01 3.61
CA LEU A 39 1.52 18.41 3.96
C LEU A 39 0.23 18.99 3.37
N THR A 40 -0.17 18.51 2.19
CA THR A 40 -1.46 18.90 1.60
C THR A 40 -2.61 18.34 2.45
N GLY A 41 -2.49 17.09 2.89
CA GLY A 41 -3.43 16.46 3.83
C GLY A 41 -3.50 17.19 5.17
N ASP A 42 -2.35 17.54 5.76
CA ASP A 42 -2.25 18.29 7.02
C ASP A 42 -2.88 19.69 6.91
N ALA A 43 -2.66 20.41 5.81
CA ALA A 43 -3.28 21.72 5.58
C ALA A 43 -4.82 21.62 5.55
N VAL A 44 -5.37 20.58 4.91
CA VAL A 44 -6.82 20.32 4.91
C VAL A 44 -7.31 19.89 6.29
N LEU A 45 -6.55 19.06 7.02
CA LEU A 45 -6.86 18.65 8.40
C LEU A 45 -7.00 19.87 9.30
N ARG A 46 -6.01 20.76 9.29
CA ARG A 46 -6.01 22.00 10.08
C ARG A 46 -7.18 22.89 9.70
N ALA A 47 -7.47 23.06 8.41
CA ALA A 47 -8.62 23.85 7.96
C ALA A 47 -9.97 23.27 8.46
N LEU A 48 -10.13 21.94 8.44
CA LEU A 48 -11.31 21.26 8.98
C LEU A 48 -11.43 21.45 10.50
N LYS A 49 -10.34 21.25 11.25
CA LYS A 49 -10.29 21.44 12.70
C LYS A 49 -10.58 22.89 13.07
N ASN A 50 -9.99 23.86 12.38
CA ASN A 50 -10.25 25.30 12.58
C ASN A 50 -11.71 25.68 12.30
N ALA A 51 -12.35 24.96 11.37
CA ALA A 51 -13.76 25.12 11.07
C ALA A 51 -14.67 24.32 12.03
N GLY A 52 -14.14 23.68 13.07
CA GLY A 52 -14.90 22.94 14.09
C GLY A 52 -15.39 21.55 13.66
N ALA A 53 -14.82 20.95 12.60
CA ALA A 53 -15.16 19.60 12.18
C ALA A 53 -14.26 18.55 12.86
N ASN A 54 -14.80 17.36 13.14
CA ASN A 54 -14.00 16.23 13.58
C ASN A 54 -13.25 15.63 12.37
N ALA A 55 -11.93 15.56 12.44
CA ALA A 55 -11.11 15.06 11.35
C ALA A 55 -9.79 14.46 11.85
N LYS A 56 -9.29 13.46 11.12
CA LYS A 56 -7.98 12.84 11.34
C LYS A 56 -7.22 12.61 10.03
N LEU A 57 -5.90 12.60 10.12
CA LEU A 57 -5.00 12.29 9.01
C LEU A 57 -4.40 10.90 9.21
N LEU A 58 -4.60 10.02 8.22
CA LEU A 58 -3.95 8.73 8.12
C LEU A 58 -2.77 8.84 7.16
N TYR A 59 -1.62 8.33 7.60
CA TYR A 59 -0.49 8.07 6.73
C TYR A 59 -0.36 6.56 6.51
N VAL A 60 -0.50 6.11 5.27
CA VAL A 60 -0.44 4.70 4.88
C VAL A 60 0.92 4.40 4.26
N GLY A 61 1.78 3.68 4.98
CA GLY A 61 3.03 3.16 4.45
C GLY A 61 2.79 1.86 3.68
N ASP A 62 2.99 1.87 2.36
CA ASP A 62 2.84 0.71 1.46
C ASP A 62 4.00 -0.28 1.58
N THR A 63 4.26 -0.69 2.82
CA THR A 63 5.32 -1.60 3.27
C THR A 63 5.18 -3.04 2.76
N PHE A 64 4.00 -3.42 2.26
CA PHE A 64 3.76 -4.74 1.66
C PHE A 64 3.90 -4.76 0.12
N ASP A 65 4.24 -3.63 -0.50
CA ASP A 65 4.65 -3.62 -1.91
C ASP A 65 5.93 -4.41 -2.12
N GLN A 66 6.16 -4.82 -3.37
CA GLN A 66 7.33 -5.58 -3.74
C GLN A 66 8.51 -4.68 -4.15
N LEU A 67 9.74 -5.14 -3.87
CA LEU A 67 10.91 -4.57 -4.53
C LEU A 67 10.85 -4.89 -6.03
N ARG A 68 10.70 -3.87 -6.88
CA ARG A 68 10.48 -4.06 -8.32
C ARG A 68 11.74 -4.41 -9.11
N LYS A 69 12.87 -3.85 -8.68
CA LYS A 69 14.20 -4.01 -9.28
C LYS A 69 15.25 -3.60 -8.28
N VAL A 70 16.51 -3.88 -8.59
CA VAL A 70 17.64 -3.28 -7.87
C VAL A 70 17.84 -1.87 -8.38
N TYR A 71 17.78 -0.91 -7.46
CA TYR A 71 17.99 0.51 -7.75
C TYR A 71 19.48 0.88 -7.61
N PRO A 72 19.96 1.99 -8.21
CA PRO A 72 21.38 2.36 -8.17
C PRO A 72 21.98 2.54 -6.77
N PHE A 73 21.16 2.83 -5.76
CA PHE A 73 21.59 2.97 -4.37
C PHE A 73 21.70 1.64 -3.61
N LEU A 74 21.37 0.51 -4.27
CA LEU A 74 21.46 -0.83 -3.69
C LEU A 74 22.61 -1.61 -4.31
N SER A 75 23.24 -2.45 -3.49
CA SER A 75 24.18 -3.48 -3.91
C SER A 75 23.49 -4.55 -4.76
N LYS A 76 24.25 -5.21 -5.64
CA LYS A 76 23.74 -6.29 -6.53
C LYS A 76 23.13 -7.47 -5.78
N GLU A 77 23.57 -7.73 -4.56
CA GLU A 77 22.98 -8.76 -3.69
C GLU A 77 21.45 -8.61 -3.53
N TYR A 78 20.90 -7.40 -3.67
CA TYR A 78 19.45 -7.18 -3.60
C TYR A 78 18.66 -7.79 -4.77
N GLU A 79 19.32 -8.32 -5.80
CA GLU A 79 18.70 -9.06 -6.90
C GLU A 79 17.89 -10.26 -6.38
N GLU A 80 18.36 -10.91 -5.30
CA GLU A 80 17.67 -12.06 -4.70
C GLU A 80 16.30 -11.67 -4.10
N TYR A 81 16.15 -10.43 -3.65
CA TYR A 81 14.94 -9.93 -2.99
C TYR A 81 13.91 -9.33 -3.96
N VAL A 82 14.23 -9.19 -5.25
CA VAL A 82 13.29 -8.64 -6.25
C VAL A 82 12.02 -9.50 -6.32
N GLY A 83 10.87 -8.84 -6.10
CA GLY A 83 9.55 -9.45 -6.00
C GLY A 83 9.10 -9.77 -4.57
N MET A 84 9.94 -9.61 -3.54
CA MET A 84 9.56 -9.79 -2.13
C MET A 84 8.96 -8.52 -1.53
N PRO A 85 8.08 -8.62 -0.52
CA PRO A 85 7.55 -7.47 0.22
C PRO A 85 8.67 -6.63 0.86
N LEU A 86 8.61 -5.30 0.76
CA LEU A 86 9.64 -4.41 1.32
C LEU A 86 9.81 -4.57 2.85
N SER A 87 8.73 -4.92 3.55
CA SER A 87 8.74 -5.24 4.99
C SER A 87 9.48 -6.52 5.35
N GLU A 88 9.68 -7.43 4.40
CA GLU A 88 10.36 -8.72 4.59
C GLU A 88 11.81 -8.72 4.07
N ILE A 89 12.29 -7.59 3.54
CA ILE A 89 13.64 -7.44 3.02
C ILE A 89 14.54 -6.83 4.10
N ARG A 90 15.79 -7.29 4.20
CA ARG A 90 16.77 -6.74 5.13
C ARG A 90 17.10 -5.27 4.85
N CYS A 91 17.32 -4.50 5.92
CA CYS A 91 17.74 -3.11 5.83
C CYS A 91 19.10 -2.96 5.10
N PRO A 92 19.22 -2.08 4.09
CA PRO A 92 20.48 -1.82 3.38
C PRO A 92 21.65 -1.35 4.25
N CYS A 93 21.38 -0.62 5.34
CA CYS A 93 22.43 -0.19 6.27
C CYS A 93 22.60 -1.12 7.49
N GLY A 94 21.85 -2.23 7.55
CA GLY A 94 21.92 -3.20 8.66
C GLY A 94 21.41 -2.71 10.02
N SER A 95 20.87 -1.48 10.13
CA SER A 95 20.53 -0.85 11.42
C SER A 95 19.03 -0.75 11.72
N HIS A 96 18.16 -1.10 10.76
CA HIS A 96 16.70 -1.06 10.92
C HIS A 96 16.12 -2.47 10.77
N LYS A 97 14.89 -2.70 11.25
CA LYS A 97 14.24 -4.02 11.21
C LYS A 97 13.99 -4.51 9.79
N SER A 98 13.73 -3.60 8.84
CA SER A 98 13.48 -3.95 7.44
C SER A 98 13.91 -2.84 6.49
N TYR A 99 13.95 -3.17 5.19
CA TYR A 99 14.10 -2.23 4.09
C TYR A 99 13.00 -1.15 4.13
N ALA A 100 11.74 -1.56 4.35
CA ALA A 100 10.63 -0.63 4.46
C ALA A 100 10.82 0.37 5.61
N GLU A 101 11.22 -0.11 6.79
CA GLU A 101 11.45 0.76 7.96
C GLU A 101 12.61 1.73 7.71
N HIS A 102 13.70 1.27 7.08
CA HIS A 102 14.86 2.11 6.76
C HIS A 102 14.51 3.35 5.95
N PHE A 103 13.66 3.20 4.93
CA PHE A 103 13.28 4.32 4.07
C PHE A 103 12.09 5.13 4.60
N LEU A 104 11.26 4.53 5.45
CA LEU A 104 10.09 5.21 6.00
C LEU A 104 10.42 6.09 7.21
N LEU A 105 11.28 5.61 8.11
CA LEU A 105 11.55 6.28 9.39
C LEU A 105 12.05 7.74 9.24
N PRO A 106 12.94 8.08 8.28
CA PRO A 106 13.36 9.47 8.08
C PRO A 106 12.20 10.42 7.74
N LEU A 107 11.21 9.95 6.97
CA LEU A 107 10.01 10.74 6.67
C LEU A 107 9.18 10.96 7.92
N LEU A 108 8.90 9.90 8.69
CA LEU A 108 8.08 10.01 9.91
C LEU A 108 8.72 10.98 10.90
N ASN A 109 10.03 10.87 11.14
CA ASN A 109 10.76 11.80 11.99
C ASN A 109 10.68 13.25 11.48
N ALA A 110 10.71 13.47 10.16
CA ALA A 110 10.57 14.79 9.58
C ALA A 110 9.15 15.36 9.75
N LEU A 111 8.11 14.52 9.61
CA LEU A 111 6.73 14.91 9.86
C LEU A 111 6.51 15.30 11.33
N ASP A 112 7.08 14.52 12.26
CA ASP A 112 7.04 14.81 13.70
C ASP A 112 7.74 16.13 14.01
N ALA A 113 8.92 16.35 13.45
CA ALA A 113 9.67 17.60 13.63
C ALA A 113 8.92 18.84 13.09
N LEU A 114 8.06 18.65 12.08
CA LEU A 114 7.20 19.69 11.52
C LEU A 114 5.86 19.85 12.26
N GLY A 115 5.60 19.02 13.27
CA GLY A 115 4.35 19.03 14.02
C GLY A 115 3.14 18.59 13.20
N VAL A 116 3.33 17.67 12.24
CA VAL A 116 2.26 17.08 11.45
C VAL A 116 1.62 15.93 12.24
N GLU A 117 0.42 16.16 12.74
CA GLU A 117 -0.35 15.14 13.46
C GLU A 117 -0.91 14.09 12.50
N HIS A 118 -0.52 12.84 12.66
CA HIS A 118 -0.98 11.75 11.81
C HIS A 118 -1.03 10.39 12.54
N GLU A 119 -1.88 9.49 12.06
CA GLU A 119 -1.92 8.08 12.46
C GLU A 119 -1.24 7.24 11.38
N THR A 120 -0.12 6.60 11.71
CA THR A 120 0.63 5.75 10.77
C THR A 120 0.04 4.34 10.71
N LEU A 121 -0.32 3.90 9.50
CA LEU A 121 -0.76 2.54 9.20
C LEU A 121 0.23 1.88 8.24
N LEU A 122 0.68 0.67 8.56
CA LEU A 122 1.63 -0.08 7.72
C LEU A 122 0.90 -1.24 7.05
N THR A 123 0.89 -1.27 5.72
CA THR A 123 0.08 -2.25 4.99
C THR A 123 0.45 -3.69 5.30
N HIS A 124 1.72 -4.03 5.54
CA HIS A 124 2.12 -5.39 5.91
C HIS A 124 1.47 -5.86 7.22
N GLU A 125 1.29 -4.97 8.19
CA GLU A 125 0.57 -5.29 9.41
C GLU A 125 -0.93 -5.42 9.17
N MET A 126 -1.51 -4.57 8.33
CA MET A 126 -2.94 -4.60 8.00
C MET A 126 -3.33 -5.91 7.29
N TYR A 127 -2.53 -6.34 6.32
CA TYR A 127 -2.68 -7.65 5.67
C TYR A 127 -2.51 -8.79 6.68
N LYS A 128 -1.47 -8.75 7.53
CA LYS A 128 -1.22 -9.78 8.55
C LYS A 128 -2.33 -9.89 9.59
N LYS A 129 -2.97 -8.76 9.94
CA LYS A 129 -4.11 -8.70 10.87
C LYS A 129 -5.45 -9.07 10.21
N GLY A 130 -5.48 -9.34 8.90
CA GLY A 130 -6.70 -9.67 8.17
C GLY A 130 -7.65 -8.47 7.97
N MET A 131 -7.16 -7.24 8.08
CA MET A 131 -8.01 -6.04 7.96
C MET A 131 -8.64 -5.89 6.57
N TYR A 132 -8.01 -6.48 5.54
CA TYR A 132 -8.47 -6.42 4.16
C TYR A 132 -9.26 -7.66 3.72
N SER A 133 -9.48 -8.66 4.57
CA SER A 133 -10.03 -9.97 4.14
C SER A 133 -11.38 -9.86 3.42
N GLU A 134 -12.32 -9.10 3.97
CA GLU A 134 -13.64 -8.90 3.34
C GLU A 134 -13.56 -8.04 2.06
N SER A 135 -12.65 -7.06 2.03
CA SER A 135 -12.40 -6.26 0.83
C SER A 135 -11.78 -7.12 -0.28
N ILE A 136 -10.81 -7.98 0.03
CA ILE A 136 -10.17 -8.90 -0.93
C ILE A 136 -11.20 -9.90 -1.45
N LYS A 137 -12.04 -10.46 -0.58
CA LYS A 137 -13.16 -11.32 -0.98
C LYS A 137 -14.08 -10.60 -1.97
N THR A 138 -14.51 -9.38 -1.64
CA THR A 138 -15.37 -8.56 -2.51
C THR A 138 -14.73 -8.31 -3.87
N VAL A 139 -13.43 -8.01 -3.89
CA VAL A 139 -12.64 -7.77 -5.11
C VAL A 139 -12.55 -9.02 -5.98
N LEU A 140 -12.29 -10.19 -5.38
CA LEU A 140 -12.22 -11.48 -6.08
C LEU A 140 -13.59 -11.90 -6.64
N GLU A 141 -14.67 -11.70 -5.89
CA GLU A 141 -16.04 -11.99 -6.32
C GLU A 141 -16.54 -10.99 -7.39
N SER A 142 -15.99 -9.78 -7.41
CA SER A 142 -16.32 -8.73 -8.38
C SER A 142 -15.35 -8.67 -9.57
N ARG A 143 -14.51 -9.70 -9.76
CA ARG A 143 -13.42 -9.73 -10.74
C ARG A 143 -13.83 -9.26 -12.14
N GLU A 144 -14.91 -9.80 -12.71
CA GLU A 144 -15.31 -9.46 -14.08
C GLU A 144 -15.74 -7.99 -14.20
N LYS A 145 -16.45 -7.47 -13.19
CA LYS A 145 -16.82 -6.06 -13.13
C LYS A 145 -15.59 -5.15 -13.06
N ILE A 146 -14.62 -5.50 -12.20
CA ILE A 146 -13.37 -4.74 -12.08
C ILE A 146 -12.60 -4.78 -13.41
N LYS A 147 -12.53 -5.96 -14.03
CA LYS A 147 -11.89 -6.13 -15.34
C LYS A 147 -12.52 -5.21 -16.37
N THR A 148 -13.84 -5.20 -16.51
CA THR A 148 -14.57 -4.31 -17.44
C THR A 148 -14.21 -2.85 -17.20
N ILE A 149 -14.26 -2.38 -15.94
CA ILE A 149 -13.91 -0.99 -15.59
C ILE A 149 -12.46 -0.66 -16.00
N LEU A 150 -11.51 -1.55 -15.71
CA LEU A 150 -10.11 -1.34 -16.08
C LEU A 150 -9.91 -1.27 -17.59
N GLU A 151 -10.54 -2.18 -18.36
CA GLU A 151 -10.45 -2.18 -19.82
C GLU A 151 -11.11 -0.95 -20.44
N GLU A 152 -12.23 -0.49 -19.89
CA GLU A 152 -12.96 0.70 -20.35
C GLU A 152 -12.17 1.99 -20.13
N VAL A 153 -11.56 2.14 -18.95
CA VAL A 153 -10.81 3.34 -18.56
C VAL A 153 -9.44 3.36 -19.23
N SER A 154 -8.70 2.24 -19.18
CA SER A 154 -7.32 2.18 -19.67
C SER A 154 -7.21 1.86 -21.16
N LYS A 155 -8.30 1.45 -21.82
CA LYS A 155 -8.35 0.96 -23.21
C LYS A 155 -7.45 -0.26 -23.50
N ARG A 156 -6.91 -0.91 -22.48
CA ARG A 156 -6.06 -2.09 -22.59
C ARG A 156 -6.89 -3.33 -22.27
N LYS A 157 -6.78 -4.38 -23.10
CA LYS A 157 -7.38 -5.68 -22.79
C LYS A 157 -6.55 -6.43 -21.75
N LEU A 158 -7.21 -6.94 -20.73
CA LEU A 158 -6.64 -7.81 -19.71
C LEU A 158 -6.81 -9.29 -20.12
N PRO A 159 -5.89 -10.18 -19.71
CA PRO A 159 -6.02 -11.61 -19.96
C PRO A 159 -7.37 -12.16 -19.50
N LYS A 160 -7.88 -13.19 -20.18
CA LYS A 160 -9.17 -13.83 -19.81
C LYS A 160 -9.13 -14.37 -18.39
N ASP A 161 -8.00 -14.92 -18.00
CA ASP A 161 -7.68 -15.55 -16.73
C ASP A 161 -7.14 -14.57 -15.66
N TRP A 162 -7.11 -13.26 -15.91
CA TRP A 162 -6.64 -12.23 -14.97
C TRP A 162 -7.34 -12.25 -13.60
N PHE A 163 -6.57 -12.21 -12.51
CA PHE A 163 -7.09 -12.04 -11.15
C PHE A 163 -6.68 -10.69 -10.54
N PRO A 164 -7.56 -10.03 -9.78
CA PRO A 164 -7.24 -8.84 -8.98
C PRO A 164 -6.57 -9.20 -7.64
N TYR A 165 -5.62 -10.15 -7.64
CA TYR A 165 -4.91 -10.58 -6.44
C TYR A 165 -3.58 -11.25 -6.82
N ASN A 166 -2.52 -10.90 -6.10
CA ASN A 166 -1.16 -11.41 -6.27
C ASN A 166 -0.76 -12.23 -5.04
N PRO A 167 -0.81 -13.57 -5.12
CA PRO A 167 -0.31 -14.45 -4.08
C PRO A 167 1.18 -14.25 -3.77
N LYS A 168 1.55 -14.33 -2.50
CA LYS A 168 2.93 -14.42 -2.03
C LYS A 168 3.34 -15.89 -2.05
N CYS A 169 4.34 -16.26 -2.84
CA CYS A 169 4.77 -17.65 -2.92
C CYS A 169 5.26 -18.18 -1.56
N SER A 170 4.75 -19.33 -1.12
CA SER A 170 5.10 -19.91 0.18
C SER A 170 6.56 -20.33 0.27
N LYS A 171 7.17 -20.69 -0.88
CA LYS A 171 8.57 -21.12 -1.02
C LYS A 171 9.54 -19.94 -1.17
N CYS A 172 9.40 -19.11 -2.21
CA CYS A 172 10.36 -18.04 -2.51
C CYS A 172 9.96 -16.67 -1.95
N LYS A 173 8.80 -16.54 -1.30
CA LYS A 173 8.26 -15.30 -0.69
C LYS A 173 8.05 -14.12 -1.66
N LYS A 174 8.09 -14.37 -2.98
CA LYS A 174 7.90 -13.36 -4.02
C LYS A 174 6.46 -13.36 -4.53
N PHE A 175 5.99 -12.20 -5.00
CA PHE A 175 4.73 -12.04 -5.74
C PHE A 175 4.85 -12.34 -7.24
N LYS A 176 5.86 -13.13 -7.63
CA LYS A 176 6.05 -13.61 -9.01
C LYS A 176 5.19 -14.85 -9.27
N THR A 177 3.89 -14.68 -9.07
CA THR A 177 2.91 -15.76 -9.13
C THR A 177 1.78 -15.42 -10.09
N ILE A 178 1.23 -16.43 -10.73
CA ILE A 178 0.02 -16.34 -11.54
C ILE A 178 -1.08 -17.07 -10.79
N SER A 179 -2.12 -16.32 -10.43
CA SER A 179 -3.34 -16.87 -9.83
C SER A 179 -4.10 -17.72 -10.83
N THR A 180 -4.52 -18.91 -10.44
CA THR A 180 -5.14 -19.90 -11.33
C THR A 180 -6.60 -20.19 -10.97
N LYS A 181 -6.94 -20.23 -9.69
CA LYS A 181 -8.28 -20.57 -9.20
C LYS A 181 -8.57 -19.84 -7.89
N TYR A 182 -9.81 -19.43 -7.68
CA TYR A 182 -10.30 -18.90 -6.41
C TYR A 182 -11.41 -19.78 -5.86
N GLU A 183 -11.23 -20.23 -4.61
CA GLU A 183 -12.22 -20.96 -3.81
C GLU A 183 -12.10 -20.46 -2.37
N TYR A 184 -13.05 -19.65 -1.92
CA TYR A 184 -12.98 -18.99 -0.62
C TYR A 184 -12.59 -19.98 0.51
N PRO A 185 -11.57 -19.67 1.35
CA PRO A 185 -10.79 -18.43 1.43
C PRO A 185 -9.46 -18.45 0.64
N TYR A 186 -9.28 -19.36 -0.31
CA TYR A 186 -8.01 -19.62 -0.97
C TYR A 186 -7.95 -19.13 -2.42
N VAL A 187 -6.81 -18.55 -2.79
CA VAL A 187 -6.40 -18.34 -4.19
C VAL A 187 -5.24 -19.28 -4.51
N HIS A 188 -5.45 -20.17 -5.48
CA HIS A 188 -4.43 -21.07 -6.00
C HIS A 188 -3.51 -20.34 -6.97
N TYR A 189 -2.23 -20.70 -7.00
CA TYR A 189 -1.25 -20.06 -7.85
C TYR A 189 -0.14 -20.99 -8.33
N LYS A 190 0.53 -20.55 -9.41
CA LYS A 190 1.81 -21.08 -9.87
C LYS A 190 2.86 -19.98 -9.81
N CYS A 191 4.05 -20.30 -9.32
CA CYS A 191 5.15 -19.34 -9.18
C CYS A 191 6.24 -19.59 -10.23
N GLU A 192 6.92 -18.53 -10.66
CA GLU A 192 8.09 -18.63 -11.56
C GLU A 192 9.22 -19.51 -10.99
N CYS A 193 9.29 -19.71 -9.67
CA CYS A 193 10.27 -20.64 -9.06
C CYS A 193 9.88 -22.12 -9.16
N GLY A 194 8.80 -22.46 -9.88
CA GLY A 194 8.29 -23.81 -10.06
C GLY A 194 7.40 -24.32 -8.92
N ASN A 195 7.16 -23.51 -7.88
CA ASN A 195 6.26 -23.88 -6.79
C ASN A 195 4.80 -23.62 -7.15
N GLU A 196 3.92 -24.55 -6.83
CA GLU A 196 2.47 -24.36 -6.86
C GLU A 196 1.93 -24.35 -5.43
N GLY A 197 0.89 -23.57 -5.17
CA GLY A 197 0.36 -23.42 -3.83
C GLY A 197 -0.99 -22.74 -3.78
N LYS A 198 -1.43 -22.45 -2.55
CA LYS A 198 -2.63 -21.67 -2.26
C LYS A 198 -2.30 -20.59 -1.24
N ALA A 199 -2.89 -19.42 -1.41
CA ALA A 199 -2.79 -18.28 -0.50
C ALA A 199 -4.11 -18.09 0.23
N ASP A 200 -4.10 -17.98 1.56
CA ASP A 200 -5.28 -17.64 2.35
C ASP A 200 -5.48 -16.13 2.35
N ILE A 201 -6.56 -15.64 1.73
CA ILE A 201 -6.84 -14.20 1.59
C ILE A 201 -7.12 -13.50 2.94
N ARG A 202 -7.23 -14.28 4.02
CA ARG A 202 -7.42 -13.75 5.37
C ARG A 202 -6.11 -13.43 6.08
N LYS A 203 -4.98 -13.73 5.45
CA LYS A 203 -3.62 -13.54 5.96
C LYS A 203 -2.81 -12.69 4.99
N ASP A 204 -1.55 -12.44 5.33
CA ASP A 204 -0.55 -11.81 4.45
C ASP A 204 0.02 -12.78 3.39
N ASP A 205 -0.76 -13.78 2.96
CA ASP A 205 -0.35 -14.75 1.94
C ASP A 205 -0.44 -14.17 0.51
N GLY A 206 -0.80 -12.89 0.35
CA GLY A 206 -0.90 -12.21 -0.93
C GLY A 206 -1.49 -10.80 -0.78
N LYS A 207 -1.59 -10.08 -1.88
CA LYS A 207 -2.12 -8.71 -1.90
C LYS A 207 -2.97 -8.37 -3.11
#